data_AF-A0A7J6V1T6-F1
#
_entry.id   AF-A0A7J6V1T6-F1
#
_cell.length_a   1.000
_cell.length_b   1.000
_cell.length_c   1.000
_cell.angle_alpha   90.00
_cell.angle_beta   90.00
_cell.angle_gamma   90.00
#
_symmetry.space_group_name_H-M   'P 1'
#
loop_
_entity.id
_entity.type
_entity.pdbx_description
1 polymer ?
#
loop_
_entity_poly.entity_id
_entity_poly.type
_entity_poly.pdbx_seq_one_letter_code
_entity_poly.pdbx_strand_id
1 'polypeptide(L)'
;MFIVLGVASFIAAPATTYFFSVAGCRLIKRIRSLCFEKVVHMEIDWFDEPEHSSGAIGARLSADAATVRSLVGDALSLLVQNTASAISGLVFAFSANWILAFIVLVLLPLVGLNGYVQMKFMKGFSADAK
;
A
#
# COMPACT_ATOMS: atom_id res chain seq x y z
N MET A 1 -32.21 9.22 2.42
CA MET A 1 -30.87 9.32 1.78
C MET A 1 -29.73 8.86 2.69
N PHE A 2 -29.52 9.45 3.87
CA PHE A 2 -28.40 9.08 4.76
C PHE A 2 -28.42 7.61 5.23
N ILE A 3 -29.60 7.05 5.50
CA ILE A 3 -29.72 5.63 5.87
C ILE A 3 -29.26 4.72 4.73
N VAL A 4 -29.61 5.03 3.48
CA VAL A 4 -29.20 4.26 2.30
C VAL A 4 -27.67 4.32 2.12
N LEU A 5 -27.07 5.50 2.27
CA LEU A 5 -25.62 5.66 2.26
C LEU A 5 -24.94 4.90 3.40
N GLY A 6 -25.54 4.89 4.59
CA GLY A 6 -25.05 4.15 5.74
C GLY A 6 -25.04 2.64 5.49
N VAL A 7 -26.14 2.08 5.01
CA VAL A 7 -26.23 0.64 4.67
C VAL A 7 -25.27 0.29 3.53
N ALA A 8 -25.18 1.13 2.50
CA ALA A 8 -24.24 0.92 1.39
C ALA A 8 -22.78 0.93 1.86
N SER A 9 -22.39 1.90 2.69
CA SER A 9 -21.03 2.00 3.24
C SER A 9 -20.72 0.84 4.19
N PHE A 10 -21.70 0.39 4.96
CA PHE A 10 -21.55 -0.74 5.88
C PHE A 10 -21.23 -2.04 5.14
N ILE A 11 -21.76 -2.22 3.93
CA ILE A 11 -21.47 -3.40 3.10
C ILE A 11 -20.19 -3.19 2.28
N ALA A 12 -20.02 -2.01 1.69
CA ALA A 12 -18.91 -1.72 0.78
C ALA A 12 -17.54 -1.71 1.48
N ALA A 13 -17.44 -1.09 2.66
CA ALA A 13 -16.17 -1.00 3.39
C ALA A 13 -15.57 -2.38 3.71
N PRO A 14 -16.26 -3.30 4.41
CA PRO A 14 -15.71 -4.63 4.66
C PRO A 14 -15.54 -5.46 3.38
N ALA A 15 -16.41 -5.29 2.38
CA ALA A 15 -16.26 -6.01 1.11
C ALA A 15 -14.94 -5.66 0.42
N THR A 16 -14.61 -4.37 0.32
CA THR A 16 -13.35 -3.94 -0.31
C THR A 16 -12.13 -4.50 0.43
N THR A 17 -12.07 -4.37 1.75
CA THR A 17 -10.99 -4.94 2.57
C THR A 17 -10.90 -6.46 2.45
N TYR A 18 -12.04 -7.14 2.42
CA TYR A 18 -12.09 -8.59 2.27
C TYR A 18 -11.53 -9.04 0.91
N PHE A 19 -11.98 -8.44 -0.19
CA PHE A 19 -11.51 -8.79 -1.53
C PHE A 19 -10.01 -8.55 -1.71
N PHE A 20 -9.49 -7.42 -1.23
CA PHE A 20 -8.05 -7.13 -1.27
C PHE A 20 -7.25 -8.09 -0.37
N SER A 21 -7.77 -8.44 0.80
CA SER A 21 -7.13 -9.43 1.68
C SER A 21 -7.08 -10.82 1.03
N VAL A 22 -8.16 -11.27 0.41
CA VAL A 22 -8.21 -12.55 -0.32
C VAL A 22 -7.25 -12.54 -1.52
N ALA A 23 -7.20 -11.45 -2.28
CA ALA A 23 -6.27 -11.29 -3.39
C ALA A 23 -4.80 -11.35 -2.90
N GLY A 24 -4.48 -10.64 -1.81
CA GLY A 24 -3.16 -10.72 -1.15
C GLY A 24 -2.82 -12.13 -0.68
N CYS A 25 -3.78 -12.86 -0.12
CA CYS A 25 -3.67 -14.29 0.24
C CYS A 25 -3.28 -15.16 -0.96
N ARG A 26 -3.96 -14.98 -2.09
CA ARG A 26 -3.70 -15.77 -3.30
C ARG A 26 -2.34 -15.43 -3.91
N LEU A 27 -2.00 -14.15 -3.96
CA LEU A 27 -0.70 -13.69 -4.45
C LEU A 27 0.44 -14.27 -3.61
N ILE A 28 0.31 -14.24 -2.28
CA ILE A 28 1.38 -14.75 -1.41
C ILE A 28 1.58 -16.24 -1.52
N LYS A 29 0.49 -17.00 -1.67
CA LYS A 29 0.56 -18.44 -1.91
C LYS A 29 1.30 -18.74 -3.21
N ARG A 30 1.05 -17.96 -4.26
CA ARG A 30 1.72 -18.09 -5.56
C ARG A 30 3.21 -17.77 -5.47
N ILE A 31 3.58 -16.65 -4.82
CA ILE A 31 4.98 -16.27 -4.63
C ILE A 31 5.74 -17.34 -3.85
N ARG A 32 5.19 -17.83 -2.73
CA ARG A 32 5.84 -18.88 -1.93
C ARG A 32 6.06 -20.17 -2.73
N SER A 33 5.07 -20.57 -3.54
CA SER A 33 5.20 -21.76 -4.40
C SER A 33 6.31 -21.60 -5.43
N LEU A 34 6.36 -20.46 -6.13
CA LEU A 34 7.37 -20.18 -7.15
C LEU A 34 8.78 -20.09 -6.56
N CYS A 35 8.93 -19.40 -5.43
CA CYS A 35 10.22 -19.30 -4.75
C CYS A 35 10.67 -20.68 -4.24
N PHE A 36 9.77 -21.46 -3.64
CA PHE A 36 10.11 -22.79 -3.15
C PHE A 36 10.52 -23.73 -4.29
N GLU A 37 9.77 -23.71 -5.40
CA GLU A 37 10.11 -24.48 -6.61
C GLU A 37 11.50 -24.11 -7.12
N LYS A 38 11.89 -22.84 -7.13
CA LYS A 38 13.22 -22.41 -7.54
C LYS A 38 14.32 -22.83 -6.57
N VAL A 39 14.08 -22.71 -5.26
CA VAL A 39 15.04 -23.10 -4.22
C VAL A 39 15.35 -24.60 -4.29
N VAL A 40 14.36 -25.46 -4.54
CA VAL A 40 14.57 -26.93 -4.61
C VAL A 40 15.43 -27.37 -5.80
N HIS A 41 15.47 -26.59 -6.88
CA HIS A 41 16.28 -26.89 -8.08
C HIS A 41 17.67 -26.22 -8.05
N MET A 42 18.06 -25.64 -6.92
CA MET A 42 19.35 -24.95 -6.78
C MET A 42 20.49 -25.95 -6.52
N GLU A 43 21.70 -25.59 -6.92
CA GLU A 43 22.89 -26.44 -6.74
C GLU A 43 23.26 -26.61 -5.26
N ILE A 44 23.83 -27.77 -4.92
CA ILE A 44 24.16 -28.12 -3.53
C ILE A 44 25.24 -27.20 -2.95
N ASP A 45 26.22 -26.82 -3.77
CA ASP A 45 27.30 -25.89 -3.40
C ASP A 45 26.76 -24.53 -2.91
N TRP A 46 25.64 -24.08 -3.46
CA TRP A 46 25.01 -22.83 -3.03
C TRP A 46 24.46 -22.89 -1.59
N PHE A 47 24.06 -24.08 -1.13
CA PHE A 47 23.57 -24.30 0.24
C PHE A 47 24.70 -24.47 1.27
N ASP A 48 25.95 -24.65 0.82
CA ASP A 48 27.11 -24.76 1.72
C ASP A 48 27.53 -23.39 2.29
N GLU A 49 27.12 -22.29 1.66
CA GLU A 49 27.31 -20.94 2.18
C GLU A 49 26.48 -20.75 3.48
N PRO A 50 27.08 -20.29 4.59
CA PRO A 50 26.39 -20.16 5.88
C PRO A 50 25.18 -19.21 5.84
N GLU A 51 25.17 -18.26 4.90
CA GLU A 51 24.06 -17.33 4.67
C GLU A 51 22.85 -17.99 3.97
N HIS A 52 23.08 -19.08 3.24
CA HIS A 52 22.10 -19.81 2.44
C HIS A 52 21.67 -21.14 3.06
N SER A 53 21.82 -21.27 4.38
CA SER A 53 21.25 -22.41 5.08
C SER A 53 19.74 -22.51 4.84
N SER A 54 19.23 -23.73 4.70
CA SER A 54 17.81 -24.02 4.49
C SER A 54 16.87 -23.34 5.50
N GLY A 55 17.31 -23.22 6.76
CA GLY A 55 16.60 -22.49 7.81
C GLY A 55 16.58 -20.97 7.60
N ALA A 56 17.72 -20.39 7.18
CA ALA A 56 17.84 -18.95 6.92
C ALA A 56 16.99 -18.52 5.72
N ILE A 57 16.99 -19.31 4.64
CA ILE A 57 16.18 -19.06 3.44
C ILE A 57 14.69 -19.19 3.77
N GLY A 58 14.29 -20.22 4.52
CA GLY A 58 12.90 -20.40 4.93
C GLY A 58 12.39 -19.22 5.77
N ALA A 59 13.22 -18.72 6.70
CA ALA A 59 12.91 -17.56 7.50
C ALA A 59 12.78 -16.28 6.65
N ARG A 60 13.74 -16.03 5.74
CA ARG A 60 13.70 -14.88 4.83
C ARG A 60 12.50 -14.92 3.89
N LEU A 61 12.23 -16.07 3.26
CA LEU A 61 11.09 -16.24 2.37
C LEU A 61 9.77 -16.01 3.11
N SER A 62 9.66 -16.43 4.37
CA SER A 62 8.47 -16.19 5.18
C SER A 62 8.33 -14.71 5.58
N ALA A 63 9.42 -14.04 5.92
CA ALA A 63 9.44 -12.62 6.24
C ALA A 63 9.11 -11.75 5.02
N ASP A 64 9.74 -12.00 3.87
CA ASP A 64 9.47 -11.30 2.61
C ASP A 64 8.05 -11.56 2.14
N ALA A 65 7.54 -12.79 2.31
CA ALA A 65 6.15 -13.06 2.03
C ALA A 65 5.19 -12.27 2.94
N ALA A 66 5.51 -12.14 4.23
CA ALA A 66 4.67 -11.37 5.16
C ALA A 66 4.66 -9.87 4.80
N THR A 67 5.81 -9.30 4.42
CA THR A 67 5.90 -7.88 4.00
C THR A 67 5.16 -7.64 2.68
N VAL A 68 5.30 -8.52 1.69
CA VAL A 68 4.54 -8.40 0.44
C VAL A 68 3.03 -8.52 0.70
N ARG A 69 2.61 -9.36 1.65
CA ARG A 69 1.20 -9.50 2.02
C ARG A 69 0.62 -8.22 2.60
N SER A 70 1.34 -7.54 3.49
CA SER A 70 0.86 -6.28 4.09
C SER A 70 0.83 -5.15 3.06
N LEU A 71 1.85 -5.08 2.18
CA LEU A 71 1.88 -4.11 1.09
C LEU A 71 0.72 -4.30 0.11
N VAL A 72 0.41 -5.56 -0.27
CA VAL A 72 -0.63 -5.84 -1.27
C VAL A 72 -2.04 -5.85 -0.68
N GLY A 73 -2.22 -6.34 0.55
CA GLY A 73 -3.52 -6.37 1.21
C GLY A 73 -3.97 -4.98 1.66
N ASP A 74 -3.13 -4.29 2.42
CA ASP A 74 -3.54 -3.08 3.15
C ASP A 74 -3.08 -1.80 2.45
N ALA A 75 -1.81 -1.72 2.02
CA ALA A 75 -1.32 -0.49 1.41
C ALA A 75 -1.93 -0.25 0.02
N LEU A 76 -2.07 -1.31 -0.79
CA LEU A 76 -2.69 -1.23 -2.11
C LEU A 76 -4.19 -0.90 -2.05
N SER A 77 -4.93 -1.47 -1.09
CA SER A 77 -6.35 -1.13 -0.91
C SER A 77 -6.53 0.33 -0.49
N LEU A 78 -5.70 0.83 0.43
CA LEU A 78 -5.68 2.24 0.83
C LEU A 78 -5.30 3.17 -0.32
N LEU A 79 -4.30 2.80 -1.12
CA LEU A 79 -3.88 3.58 -2.29
C LEU A 79 -5.00 3.70 -3.31
N VAL A 80 -5.69 2.60 -3.63
CA VAL A 80 -6.83 2.58 -4.54
C VAL A 80 -7.98 3.42 -3.98
N GLN A 81 -8.26 3.33 -2.68
CA GLN A 81 -9.29 4.14 -2.04
C GLN A 81 -8.97 5.65 -2.10
N ASN A 82 -7.74 6.03 -1.77
CA ASN A 82 -7.32 7.43 -1.79
C ASN A 82 -7.32 8.02 -3.21
N THR A 83 -6.87 7.25 -4.19
CA THR A 83 -6.91 7.68 -5.60
C THR A 83 -8.34 7.80 -6.12
N ALA A 84 -9.22 6.85 -5.81
CA ALA A 84 -10.64 6.93 -6.15
C ALA A 84 -11.33 8.13 -5.48
N SER A 85 -11.00 8.41 -4.21
CA SER A 85 -11.50 9.57 -3.48
C SER A 85 -11.01 10.88 -4.12
N ALA A 86 -9.73 10.97 -4.46
CA ALA A 86 -9.17 12.14 -5.13
C ALA A 86 -9.83 12.39 -6.50
N ILE A 87 -10.02 11.33 -7.31
CA ILE A 87 -10.65 11.43 -8.63
C ILE A 87 -12.13 11.84 -8.48
N SER A 88 -12.88 11.20 -7.59
CA SER A 88 -14.29 11.53 -7.39
C SER A 88 -14.46 12.96 -6.87
N GLY A 89 -13.65 13.39 -5.91
CA GLY A 89 -13.61 14.77 -5.43
C GLY A 89 -13.32 15.78 -6.54
N LEU A 90 -12.38 15.46 -7.43
CA LEU A 90 -12.06 16.31 -8.58
C LEU A 90 -13.24 16.42 -9.55
N VAL A 91 -13.90 15.30 -9.86
CA VAL A 91 -15.10 15.27 -10.73
C VAL A 91 -16.24 16.09 -10.11
N PHE A 92 -16.50 15.93 -8.81
CA PHE A 92 -17.51 16.73 -8.10
C PHE A 92 -17.17 18.23 -8.12
N ALA A 93 -15.90 18.60 -7.92
CA ALA A 93 -15.46 20.00 -7.95
C ALA A 93 -15.67 20.63 -9.33
N PHE A 94 -15.26 19.95 -10.41
CA PHE A 94 -15.45 20.42 -11.78
C PHE A 94 -16.94 20.50 -12.17
N SER A 95 -17.76 19.55 -11.72
CA SER A 95 -19.20 19.55 -12.02
C SER A 95 -19.94 20.70 -11.33
N ALA A 96 -19.49 21.17 -10.16
CA ALA A 96 -20.14 22.26 -9.44
C ALA A 96 -19.79 23.62 -10.03
N ASN A 97 -18.49 23.94 -10.09
CA ASN A 97 -18.01 25.19 -10.69
C ASN A 97 -16.55 25.04 -11.11
N TRP A 98 -16.32 25.08 -12.42
CA TRP A 98 -15.00 24.91 -13.01
C TRP A 98 -14.00 25.99 -12.59
N ILE A 99 -14.45 27.23 -12.34
CA ILE A 99 -13.57 28.33 -11.90
C ILE A 99 -13.05 28.09 -10.48
N LEU A 100 -13.94 27.69 -9.56
CA LEU A 100 -13.54 27.34 -8.19
C LEU A 100 -12.62 26.12 -8.16
N ALA A 101 -12.89 25.12 -9.00
CA ALA A 101 -12.07 23.91 -9.10
C ALA A 101 -10.61 24.24 -9.48
N PHE A 102 -10.39 25.15 -10.44
CA PHE A 102 -9.04 25.59 -10.81
C PHE A 102 -8.30 26.29 -9.67
N ILE A 103 -8.99 27.13 -8.89
CA ILE A 103 -8.40 27.81 -7.72
C ILE A 103 -7.92 26.78 -6.69
N VAL A 104 -8.76 25.79 -6.37
CA VAL A 104 -8.42 24.70 -5.45
C VAL A 104 -7.24 23.88 -5.97
N LEU A 105 -7.18 23.63 -7.27
CA LEU A 105 -6.10 22.86 -7.91
C LEU A 105 -4.74 23.57 -7.83
N VAL A 106 -4.73 24.90 -7.90
CA VAL A 106 -3.51 25.72 -7.69
C VAL A 106 -3.10 25.76 -6.22
N LEU A 107 -4.06 25.72 -5.29
CA LEU A 107 -3.78 25.71 -3.85
C LEU A 107 -3.22 24.37 -3.34
N LEU A 108 -3.65 23.24 -3.93
CA LEU A 108 -3.19 21.90 -3.58
C LEU A 108 -1.65 21.75 -3.51
N PRO A 109 -0.87 22.13 -4.54
CA PRO A 109 0.59 22.03 -4.47
C PRO A 109 1.20 22.98 -3.43
N LEU A 110 0.59 24.14 -3.19
CA LEU A 110 1.03 25.12 -2.19
C LEU A 110 0.92 24.56 -0.76
N VAL A 111 -0.20 23.88 -0.48
CA VAL A 111 -0.41 23.16 0.79
C VAL A 111 0.55 21.97 0.89
N GLY A 112 0.71 21.20 -0.19
CA GLY A 112 1.65 20.08 -0.24
C GLY A 112 3.10 20.49 0.02
N LEU A 113 3.52 21.62 -0.52
CA LEU A 113 4.88 22.16 -0.34
C LEU A 113 5.12 22.61 1.09
N ASN A 114 4.14 23.28 1.73
CA ASN A 114 4.20 23.61 3.15
C ASN A 114 4.33 22.33 4.02
N GLY A 115 3.50 21.32 3.75
CA GLY A 115 3.56 20.04 4.45
C GLY A 115 4.91 19.33 4.28
N TYR A 116 5.47 19.35 3.07
CA TYR A 116 6.79 18.78 2.79
C TYR A 116 7.90 19.50 3.56
N VAL A 117 7.88 20.83 3.58
CA VAL A 117 8.81 21.65 4.34
C VAL A 117 8.73 21.33 5.83
N GLN A 118 7.51 21.26 6.39
CA GLN A 118 7.29 20.91 7.79
C GLN A 118 7.82 19.52 8.14
N MET A 119 7.57 18.50 7.30
CA MET A 119 8.12 17.16 7.51
C MET A 119 9.66 17.15 7.46
N LYS A 120 10.26 17.94 6.57
CA LYS A 120 11.72 18.06 6.47
C LYS A 120 12.32 18.71 7.71
N PHE A 121 11.70 19.76 8.23
CA PHE A 121 12.10 20.38 9.50
C PHE A 121 11.99 19.40 10.67
N MET A 122 10.91 18.63 10.77
CA MET A 122 10.73 17.64 11.85
C MET A 122 11.75 16.50 11.80
N LYS A 123 12.09 16.02 10.59
CA LYS A 123 13.15 15.03 10.40
C LYS A 123 14.54 15.58 10.75
N GLY A 124 14.79 16.86 10.46
CA GLY A 124 16.03 17.55 10.84
C GLY A 124 16.21 17.61 12.35
N PHE A 125 15.18 18.04 13.09
CA PHE A 125 15.22 18.06 14.56
C PHE A 125 15.40 16.67 15.18
N SER A 126 14.82 15.63 14.59
CA SER A 126 14.98 14.26 15.08
C SER A 126 16.37 13.66 14.77
N ALA A 127 17.12 14.23 13.82
CA ALA A 127 18.48 13.83 13.49
C ALA A 127 19.53 14.59 14.32
N ASP A 128 19.26 15.85 14.69
CA ASP A 128 20.10 16.64 15.61
C ASP A 128 19.92 16.24 17.09
N ALA A 129 18.81 15.59 17.44
CA ALA A 129 18.52 15.16 18.81
C ALA A 129 19.07 13.78 19.20
N LYS A 130 19.80 13.09 18.31
CA LYS A 130 20.37 11.76 18.54
C LYS A 130 21.88 11.78 18.41
#